data_AF-A0A7S2DUQ8-F1
#
_entry.id   AF-A0A7S2DUQ8-F1
#
_cell.length_a   1.000
_cell.length_b   1.000
_cell.length_c   1.000
_cell.angle_alpha   90.00
_cell.angle_beta   90.00
_cell.angle_gamma   90.00
#
_symmetry.space_group_name_H-M   'P 1'
#
loop_
_entity.id
_entity.type
_entity.pdbx_description
1 polymer ?
#
loop_
_entity_poly.entity_id
_entity_poly.type
_entity_poly.pdbx_seq_one_letter_code
_entity_poly.pdbx_strand_id
1 'polypeptide(L)'
;RMFGKRNPSPSVSPAEARFPTFFVAFAILHIAEHIWEQYLSFRTRWRLQCKEVPEEVKTALGGVDEEKYAKTQEYSAAKNRFGFVADNLSLCQTVFDLFLQPYVWNHVTPRLALRVGLSADGEIGRMIVGSLLTLPLGLVISMPLSYYSTFVIEEHFGFNKHTVLTWLTDTLKQTVVGMVLNLLMMVPLVLLLRNLGESAWLYAWAFLTVFVLVLSMVYPVWISPLFNTFKPLPEGE
;
A
#
# COMPACT_ATOMS: atom_id res chain seq x y z
N ARG A 1 -51.69 -40.76 -17.44
CA ARG A 1 -51.56 -39.85 -16.28
C ARG A 1 -50.07 -39.65 -15.99
N MET A 2 -49.48 -38.63 -16.59
CA MET A 2 -48.10 -38.19 -16.35
C MET A 2 -48.10 -37.24 -15.16
N PHE A 3 -47.35 -37.54 -14.10
CA PHE A 3 -46.82 -36.52 -13.20
C PHE A 3 -45.49 -37.02 -12.65
N GLY A 4 -44.40 -36.57 -13.28
CA GLY A 4 -43.05 -36.71 -12.78
C GLY A 4 -42.92 -35.92 -11.48
N LYS A 5 -42.39 -36.59 -10.45
CA LYS A 5 -42.00 -35.97 -9.18
C LYS A 5 -40.93 -34.92 -9.48
N ARG A 6 -41.24 -33.65 -9.29
CA ARG A 6 -40.23 -32.58 -9.24
C ARG A 6 -39.39 -32.80 -8.00
N ASN A 7 -38.08 -33.04 -8.20
CA ASN A 7 -37.10 -32.97 -7.12
C ASN A 7 -37.16 -31.55 -6.52
N PRO A 8 -37.28 -31.38 -5.20
CA PRO A 8 -37.09 -30.07 -4.60
C PRO A 8 -35.63 -29.64 -4.80
N SER A 9 -35.43 -28.42 -5.27
CA SER A 9 -34.13 -27.74 -5.32
C SER A 9 -33.43 -27.85 -3.96
N PRO A 10 -32.10 -28.05 -3.90
CA PRO A 10 -31.40 -28.05 -2.62
C PRO A 10 -31.64 -26.70 -1.94
N SER A 11 -32.30 -26.75 -0.79
CA SER A 11 -32.46 -25.62 0.10
C SER A 11 -31.07 -25.13 0.49
N VAL A 12 -30.71 -23.93 0.06
CA VAL A 12 -29.50 -23.24 0.49
C VAL A 12 -29.51 -23.20 2.01
N SER A 13 -28.53 -23.84 2.63
CA SER A 13 -28.38 -23.87 4.08
C SER A 13 -28.20 -22.44 4.61
N PRO A 14 -28.80 -22.06 5.76
CA PRO A 14 -28.60 -20.74 6.37
C PRO A 14 -27.13 -20.41 6.70
N ALA A 15 -26.23 -21.39 6.59
CA ALA A 15 -24.80 -21.22 6.78
C ALA A 15 -24.12 -20.36 5.70
N GLU A 16 -24.72 -20.20 4.52
CA GLU A 16 -24.14 -19.42 3.41
C GLU A 16 -24.32 -17.89 3.58
N ALA A 17 -25.08 -17.44 4.57
CA ALA A 17 -25.33 -16.03 4.85
C ALA A 17 -24.53 -15.47 6.05
N ARG A 18 -23.59 -16.23 6.62
CA ARG A 18 -22.65 -15.68 7.59
C ARG A 18 -21.54 -14.94 6.85
N PHE A 19 -21.35 -13.66 7.16
CA PHE A 19 -20.11 -12.97 6.81
C PHE A 19 -18.93 -13.89 7.14
N PRO A 20 -18.04 -14.19 6.19
CA PRO A 20 -17.02 -15.21 6.43
C PRO A 20 -16.22 -14.82 7.67
N THR A 21 -16.09 -15.73 8.62
CA THR A 21 -15.49 -15.45 9.94
C THR A 21 -14.11 -14.79 9.83
N PHE A 22 -13.38 -15.09 8.75
CA PHE A 22 -12.12 -14.45 8.39
C PHE A 22 -12.23 -12.94 8.12
N PHE A 23 -13.28 -12.44 7.47
CA PHE A 23 -13.45 -10.99 7.24
C PHE A 23 -13.72 -10.24 8.53
N VAL A 24 -14.51 -10.82 9.42
CA VAL A 24 -14.78 -10.25 10.74
C VAL A 24 -13.49 -10.22 11.57
N ALA A 25 -12.74 -11.33 11.58
CA ALA A 25 -11.44 -11.39 12.26
C ALA A 25 -10.43 -10.39 11.69
N PHE A 26 -10.34 -10.26 10.37
CA PHE A 26 -9.51 -9.27 9.68
C PHE A 26 -9.89 -7.84 10.09
N ALA A 27 -11.18 -7.49 10.03
CA ALA A 27 -11.66 -6.17 10.42
C ALA A 27 -11.36 -5.85 11.89
N ILE A 28 -11.58 -6.80 12.80
CA ILE A 28 -11.27 -6.63 14.22
C ILE A 28 -9.77 -6.40 14.43
N LEU A 29 -8.92 -7.23 13.81
CA LEU A 29 -7.48 -7.13 13.96
C LEU A 29 -6.96 -5.79 13.40
N HIS A 30 -7.44 -5.40 12.22
CA HIS A 30 -7.03 -4.15 11.58
C HIS A 30 -7.48 -2.92 12.38
N ILE A 31 -8.69 -2.94 12.95
CA ILE A 31 -9.16 -1.89 13.85
C ILE A 31 -8.31 -1.86 15.14
N ALA A 32 -7.98 -3.02 15.70
CA ALA A 32 -7.16 -3.09 16.91
C ALA A 32 -5.73 -2.56 16.67
N GLU A 33 -5.11 -2.92 15.54
CA GLU A 33 -3.83 -2.39 15.07
C GLU A 33 -3.91 -0.87 14.91
N HIS A 34 -4.93 -0.36 14.22
CA HIS A 34 -5.12 1.09 14.05
C HIS A 34 -5.27 1.81 15.39
N ILE A 35 -6.09 1.30 16.31
CA ILE A 35 -6.26 1.88 17.65
C ILE A 35 -4.91 1.94 18.38
N TRP A 36 -4.10 0.89 18.28
CA TRP A 36 -2.78 0.84 18.87
C TRP A 36 -1.84 1.90 18.29
N GLU A 37 -1.80 2.06 16.97
CA GLU A 37 -1.01 3.09 16.30
C GLU A 37 -1.47 4.50 16.69
N GLN A 38 -2.78 4.74 16.74
CA GLN A 38 -3.33 6.03 17.19
C GLN A 38 -2.98 6.32 18.66
N TYR A 39 -2.96 5.31 19.51
CA TYR A 39 -2.51 5.43 20.90
C TYR A 39 -1.02 5.82 20.97
N LEU A 40 -0.16 5.16 20.20
CA LEU A 40 1.28 5.50 20.14
C LEU A 40 1.50 6.90 19.58
N SER A 41 0.77 7.27 18.53
CA SER A 41 0.81 8.60 17.92
C SER A 41 0.39 9.68 18.91
N PHE A 42 -0.68 9.43 19.67
CA PHE A 42 -1.14 10.32 20.73
C PHE A 42 -0.10 10.49 21.85
N ARG A 43 0.50 9.39 22.33
CA ARG A 43 1.56 9.44 23.35
C ARG A 43 2.80 10.17 22.87
N THR A 44 3.18 9.96 21.61
CA THR A 44 4.29 10.67 20.98
C THR A 44 3.99 12.16 20.95
N ARG A 45 2.79 12.56 20.52
CA ARG A 45 2.35 13.96 20.51
C ARG A 45 2.40 14.61 21.89
N TRP A 46 1.94 13.89 22.92
CA TRP A 46 2.02 14.37 24.30
C TRP A 46 3.46 14.64 24.71
N ARG A 47 4.38 13.71 24.41
CA ARG A 47 5.81 13.88 24.69
C ARG A 47 6.42 15.06 23.93
N LEU A 48 6.04 15.29 22.68
CA LEU A 48 6.54 16.39 21.84
C LEU A 48 6.13 17.79 22.36
N GLN A 49 5.26 17.88 23.37
CA GLN A 49 4.98 19.14 24.07
C GLN A 49 6.10 19.54 25.04
N CYS A 50 6.89 18.58 25.50
CA CYS A 50 8.07 18.84 26.33
C CYS A 50 9.20 19.38 25.45
N LYS A 51 9.35 20.71 25.43
CA LYS A 51 10.39 21.40 24.64
C LYS A 51 11.78 21.38 25.29
N GLU A 52 11.88 20.95 26.54
CA GLU A 52 13.14 20.85 27.26
C GLU A 52 14.00 19.70 26.71
N VAL A 53 15.30 19.97 26.55
CA VAL A 53 16.28 18.95 26.16
C VAL A 53 16.61 18.11 27.39
N PRO A 54 16.46 16.77 27.35
CA PRO A 54 16.88 15.91 28.45
C PRO A 54 18.36 16.08 28.79
N GLU A 55 18.68 16.10 30.09
CA GLU A 55 20.06 16.24 30.61
C GLU A 55 21.05 15.23 29.98
N GLU A 56 20.61 13.99 29.78
CA GLU A 56 21.39 12.92 29.15
C GLU A 56 21.81 13.29 27.71
N VAL A 57 20.92 13.94 26.97
CA VAL A 57 21.15 14.36 25.57
C VAL A 57 22.08 15.57 25.53
N LYS A 58 21.91 16.53 26.45
CA LYS A 58 22.85 17.67 26.60
C LYS A 58 24.27 17.18 26.88
N THR A 59 24.40 16.16 27.74
CA THR A 59 25.68 15.56 28.13
C THR A 59 26.32 14.76 26.98
N ALA A 60 25.54 13.95 26.26
CA ALA A 60 26.05 13.09 25.18
C ALA A 60 26.49 13.87 23.92
N LEU A 61 25.83 14.99 23.62
CA LEU A 61 26.10 15.79 22.41
C LEU A 61 27.05 16.98 22.66
N GLY A 62 27.53 17.17 23.90
CA GLY A 62 28.49 18.23 24.22
C GLY A 62 27.93 19.65 24.06
N GLY A 63 26.61 19.81 24.16
CA GLY A 63 25.90 21.06 23.91
C GLY A 63 24.94 20.91 22.73
N VAL A 64 23.64 20.96 23.01
CA VAL A 64 22.59 21.02 21.98
C VAL A 64 22.08 22.45 21.93
N ASP A 65 22.06 23.02 20.72
CA ASP A 65 21.38 24.28 20.46
C ASP A 65 19.87 24.12 20.73
N GLU A 66 19.38 24.81 21.76
CA GLU A 66 17.99 24.72 22.21
C GLU A 66 17.01 25.20 21.12
N GLU A 67 17.42 26.16 20.28
CA GLU A 67 16.60 26.64 19.17
C GLU A 67 16.43 25.56 18.10
N LYS A 68 17.55 24.90 17.72
CA LYS A 68 17.53 23.80 16.76
C LYS A 68 16.75 22.59 17.28
N TYR A 69 16.83 22.31 18.58
CA TYR A 69 16.05 21.26 19.21
C TYR A 69 14.55 21.58 19.19
N ALA A 70 14.16 22.81 19.56
CA ALA A 70 12.78 23.25 19.50
C ALA A 70 12.20 23.15 18.08
N LYS A 71 12.97 23.55 17.05
CA LYS A 71 12.58 23.40 15.65
C LYS A 71 12.40 21.94 15.23
N THR A 72 13.24 21.03 15.74
CA THR A 72 13.12 19.58 15.50
C THR A 72 11.86 18.98 16.15
N GLN A 73 11.53 19.46 17.35
CA GLN A 73 10.28 19.10 18.03
C GLN A 73 9.05 19.58 17.25
N GLU A 74 9.08 20.82 16.75
CA GLU A 74 8.00 21.38 15.93
C GLU A 74 7.80 20.63 14.61
N TYR A 75 8.90 20.28 13.93
CA TYR A 75 8.86 19.41 12.75
C TYR A 75 8.24 18.05 13.06
N SER A 76 8.70 17.40 14.13
CA SER A 76 8.18 16.10 14.57
C SER A 76 6.70 16.17 14.93
N ALA A 77 6.27 17.27 15.57
CA ALA A 77 4.88 17.49 15.93
C ALA A 77 3.98 17.71 14.71
N ALA A 78 4.44 18.50 13.73
CA ALA A 78 3.73 18.70 12.47
C ALA A 78 3.56 17.37 11.71
N LYS A 79 4.64 16.59 11.61
CA LYS A 79 4.62 15.27 10.97
C LYS A 79 3.71 14.27 11.69
N ASN A 80 3.73 14.26 13.03
CA ASN A 80 2.83 13.41 13.82
C ASN A 80 1.35 13.80 13.66
N ARG A 81 1.03 15.09 13.58
CA ARG A 81 -0.34 15.57 13.33
C ARG A 81 -0.85 15.16 11.96
N PHE A 82 -0.01 15.32 10.95
CA PHE A 82 -0.33 14.89 9.60
C PHE A 82 -0.49 13.37 9.50
N GLY A 83 0.45 12.60 10.07
CA GLY A 83 0.39 11.14 10.14
C GLY A 83 -0.93 10.65 10.72
N PHE A 84 -1.34 11.20 11.87
CA PHE A 84 -2.64 10.88 12.47
C PHE A 84 -3.82 11.07 11.50
N VAL A 85 -3.87 12.17 10.74
CA VAL A 85 -4.95 12.40 9.77
C VAL A 85 -4.86 11.44 8.59
N ALA A 86 -3.65 11.24 8.05
CA ALA A 86 -3.40 10.35 6.93
C ALA A 86 -3.73 8.89 7.26
N ASP A 87 -3.40 8.43 8.47
CA ASP A 87 -3.69 7.08 8.94
C ASP A 87 -5.21 6.85 9.07
N ASN A 88 -5.94 7.83 9.62
CA ASN A 88 -7.41 7.72 9.72
C ASN A 88 -8.08 7.73 8.35
N LEU A 89 -7.59 8.54 7.41
CA LEU A 89 -8.08 8.49 6.02
C LEU A 89 -7.74 7.14 5.36
N SER A 90 -6.58 6.58 5.66
CA SER A 90 -6.17 5.25 5.18
C SER A 90 -7.08 4.16 5.73
N LEU A 91 -7.47 4.22 7.01
CA LEU A 91 -8.49 3.30 7.57
C LEU A 91 -9.83 3.42 6.82
N CYS A 92 -10.30 4.66 6.58
CA CYS A 92 -11.52 4.88 5.80
C CYS A 92 -11.41 4.29 4.39
N GLN A 93 -10.25 4.45 3.75
CA GLN A 93 -9.97 3.86 2.45
C GLN A 93 -9.99 2.32 2.51
N THR A 94 -9.35 1.69 3.50
CA THR A 94 -9.36 0.23 3.67
C THR A 94 -10.77 -0.30 3.84
N VAL A 95 -11.60 0.36 4.67
CA VAL A 95 -13.00 -0.02 4.85
C VAL A 95 -13.77 0.14 3.55
N PHE A 96 -13.57 1.25 2.83
CA PHE A 96 -14.18 1.47 1.52
C PHE A 96 -13.79 0.39 0.51
N ASP A 97 -12.49 0.06 0.41
CA ASP A 97 -11.96 -0.96 -0.49
C ASP A 97 -12.48 -2.36 -0.14
N LEU A 98 -12.70 -2.66 1.14
CA LEU A 98 -13.29 -3.92 1.58
C LEU A 98 -14.68 -4.16 0.96
N PHE A 99 -15.47 -3.10 0.78
CA PHE A 99 -16.78 -3.18 0.13
C PHE A 99 -16.70 -3.00 -1.39
N LEU A 100 -15.79 -2.15 -1.87
CA LEU A 100 -15.66 -1.84 -3.30
C LEU A 100 -15.01 -2.97 -4.10
N GLN A 101 -13.97 -3.62 -3.59
CA GLN A 101 -13.20 -4.64 -4.31
C GLN A 101 -14.06 -5.85 -4.73
N PRO A 102 -14.92 -6.45 -3.86
CA PRO A 102 -15.81 -7.53 -4.30
C PRO A 102 -16.79 -7.10 -5.39
N TYR A 103 -17.30 -5.87 -5.30
CA TYR A 103 -18.20 -5.31 -6.32
C TYR A 103 -17.47 -5.12 -7.66
N VAL A 104 -16.27 -4.53 -7.63
CA VAL A 104 -15.42 -4.32 -8.81
C VAL A 104 -15.06 -5.67 -9.45
N TRP A 105 -14.63 -6.64 -8.64
CA TRP A 105 -14.29 -7.98 -9.10
C TRP A 105 -15.46 -8.68 -9.81
N ASN A 106 -16.65 -8.68 -9.21
CA ASN A 106 -17.80 -9.43 -9.73
C ASN A 106 -18.54 -8.71 -10.88
N HIS A 107 -18.55 -7.38 -10.91
CA HIS A 107 -19.39 -6.63 -11.86
C HIS A 107 -18.61 -5.77 -12.87
N VAL A 108 -17.42 -5.29 -12.53
CA VAL A 108 -16.66 -4.37 -13.39
C VAL A 108 -15.60 -5.12 -14.19
N THR A 109 -14.76 -5.93 -13.53
CA THR A 109 -13.65 -6.63 -14.20
C THR A 109 -14.10 -7.57 -15.32
N PRO A 110 -15.21 -8.35 -15.24
CA PRO A 110 -15.59 -9.27 -16.31
C PRO A 110 -16.06 -8.53 -17.57
N ARG A 111 -16.79 -7.42 -17.38
CA ARG A 111 -17.29 -6.58 -18.47
C ARG A 111 -16.14 -5.87 -19.18
N LEU A 112 -15.18 -5.38 -18.41
CA LEU A 112 -14.03 -4.67 -18.97
C LEU A 112 -13.04 -5.64 -19.64
N ALA A 113 -12.81 -6.83 -19.06
CA ALA A 113 -12.01 -7.88 -19.67
C ALA A 113 -12.53 -8.26 -21.07
N LEU A 114 -13.85 -8.46 -21.22
CA LEU A 114 -14.48 -8.74 -22.51
C LEU A 114 -14.27 -7.63 -23.54
N ARG A 115 -14.33 -6.35 -23.12
CA ARG A 115 -14.12 -5.21 -24.02
C ARG A 115 -12.69 -5.10 -24.55
N VAL A 116 -11.72 -5.58 -23.77
CA VAL A 116 -10.30 -5.59 -24.15
C VAL A 116 -9.94 -6.87 -24.92
N GLY A 117 -10.93 -7.73 -25.24
CA GLY A 117 -10.73 -8.97 -25.99
C GLY A 117 -10.12 -10.10 -25.16
N LEU A 118 -10.05 -9.95 -23.84
CA LEU A 118 -9.64 -11.00 -22.92
C LEU A 118 -10.86 -11.88 -22.59
N SER A 119 -10.68 -13.20 -22.56
CA SER A 119 -11.76 -14.14 -22.21
C SER A 119 -12.30 -13.83 -20.80
N ALA A 120 -13.61 -13.62 -20.66
CA ALA A 120 -14.25 -13.41 -19.35
C ALA A 120 -13.96 -14.55 -18.38
N ASP A 121 -13.80 -15.78 -18.85
CA ASP A 121 -13.56 -16.95 -18.00
C ASP A 121 -12.08 -17.10 -17.58
N GLY A 122 -11.21 -16.24 -18.08
CA GLY A 122 -9.82 -16.16 -17.67
C GLY A 122 -9.66 -15.33 -16.41
N GLU A 123 -9.55 -15.99 -15.25
CA GLU A 123 -9.22 -15.35 -13.96
C GLU A 123 -8.01 -14.41 -14.05
N ILE A 124 -7.01 -14.77 -14.86
CA ILE A 124 -5.80 -13.97 -15.11
C ILE A 124 -6.15 -12.66 -15.83
N GLY A 125 -7.03 -12.71 -16.84
CA GLY A 125 -7.47 -11.52 -17.56
C GLY A 125 -8.23 -10.55 -16.63
N ARG A 126 -9.10 -11.09 -15.78
CA ARG A 126 -9.81 -10.29 -14.75
C ARG A 126 -8.84 -9.68 -13.74
N MET A 127 -7.82 -10.42 -13.30
CA MET A 127 -6.79 -9.94 -12.39
C MET A 127 -5.97 -8.80 -13.01
N ILE A 128 -5.53 -8.95 -14.27
CA ILE A 128 -4.79 -7.90 -14.99
C ILE A 128 -5.64 -6.63 -15.09
N VAL A 129 -6.89 -6.75 -15.56
CA VAL A 129 -7.81 -5.62 -15.70
C VAL A 129 -8.14 -5.00 -14.33
N GLY A 130 -8.31 -5.82 -13.31
CA GLY A 130 -8.52 -5.39 -11.92
C GLY A 130 -7.36 -4.55 -11.41
N SER A 131 -6.13 -5.07 -11.49
CA SER A 131 -4.93 -4.34 -11.06
C SER A 131 -4.73 -3.03 -11.83
N LEU A 132 -4.96 -3.02 -13.15
CA LEU A 132 -4.86 -1.82 -13.97
C LEU A 132 -5.94 -0.77 -13.64
N LEU A 133 -7.06 -1.18 -13.07
CA LEU A 133 -8.13 -0.27 -12.65
C LEU A 133 -7.93 0.25 -11.22
N THR A 134 -7.54 -0.62 -10.29
CA THR A 134 -7.54 -0.30 -8.85
C THR A 134 -6.28 0.42 -8.39
N LEU A 135 -5.12 0.09 -8.96
CA LEU A 135 -3.85 0.75 -8.61
C LEU A 135 -3.85 2.28 -8.92
N PRO A 136 -4.33 2.76 -10.08
CA PRO A 136 -4.44 4.20 -10.33
C PRO A 136 -5.47 4.88 -9.42
N LEU A 137 -6.55 4.19 -9.01
CA LEU A 137 -7.53 4.77 -8.10
C LEU A 137 -6.92 5.04 -6.73
N GLY A 138 -6.11 4.11 -6.21
CA GLY A 138 -5.34 4.32 -4.99
C GLY A 138 -4.36 5.49 -5.10
N LEU A 139 -3.75 5.68 -6.29
CA LEU A 139 -2.89 6.83 -6.56
C LEU A 139 -3.66 8.16 -6.40
N VAL A 140 -4.86 8.26 -6.97
CA VAL A 140 -5.67 9.48 -6.90
C VAL A 140 -6.02 9.85 -5.45
N ILE A 141 -6.28 8.85 -4.59
CA ILE A 141 -6.59 9.07 -3.17
C ILE A 141 -5.34 9.49 -2.38
N SER A 142 -4.20 8.88 -2.66
CA SER A 142 -2.93 9.17 -1.96
C SER A 142 -2.26 10.47 -2.41
N MET A 143 -2.54 10.94 -3.63
CA MET A 143 -1.88 12.09 -4.24
C MET A 143 -2.05 13.40 -3.43
N PRO A 144 -3.26 13.78 -2.96
CA PRO A 144 -3.42 14.97 -2.12
C PRO A 144 -2.63 14.90 -0.80
N LEU A 145 -2.55 13.73 -0.17
CA LEU A 145 -1.77 13.52 1.05
C LEU A 145 -0.28 13.68 0.77
N SER A 146 0.22 13.05 -0.30
CA SER A 146 1.62 13.16 -0.72
C SER A 146 2.00 14.62 -1.04
N TYR A 147 1.11 15.34 -1.73
CA TYR A 147 1.29 16.76 -2.04
C TYR A 147 1.39 17.60 -0.76
N TYR A 148 0.46 17.42 0.17
CA TYR A 148 0.46 18.16 1.43
C TYR A 148 1.71 17.87 2.26
N SER A 149 2.12 16.61 2.35
CA SER A 149 3.35 16.23 3.04
C SER A 149 4.56 16.94 2.44
N THR A 150 4.69 16.95 1.11
CA THR A 150 5.89 17.46 0.43
C THR A 150 5.91 18.98 0.32
N PHE A 151 4.84 19.58 -0.19
CA PHE A 151 4.81 21.00 -0.56
C PHE A 151 4.23 21.92 0.52
N VAL A 152 3.69 21.36 1.61
CA VAL A 152 3.24 22.15 2.77
C VAL A 152 4.13 21.88 3.98
N ILE A 153 4.27 20.62 4.40
CA ILE A 153 5.05 20.29 5.59
C ILE A 153 6.55 20.42 5.32
N GLU A 154 7.09 19.62 4.39
CA GLU A 154 8.55 19.64 4.13
C GLU A 154 9.01 21.01 3.58
N GLU A 155 8.18 21.71 2.81
CA GLU A 155 8.46 23.09 2.36
C GLU A 155 8.52 24.08 3.53
N HIS A 156 7.58 24.01 4.49
CA HIS A 156 7.57 24.90 5.66
C HIS A 156 8.84 24.79 6.50
N PHE A 157 9.42 23.59 6.58
CA PHE A 157 10.67 23.37 7.31
C PHE A 157 11.94 23.50 6.44
N GLY A 158 11.79 23.79 5.14
CA GLY A 158 12.90 24.00 4.20
C GLY A 158 13.59 22.71 3.73
N PHE A 159 12.96 21.56 3.96
CA PHE A 159 13.46 20.25 3.56
C PHE A 159 13.06 19.87 2.14
N ASN A 160 11.98 20.45 1.59
CA ASN A 160 11.57 20.16 0.23
C ASN A 160 12.64 20.64 -0.78
N LYS A 161 13.05 19.73 -1.66
CA LYS A 161 13.92 20.01 -2.82
C LYS A 161 13.26 19.61 -4.14
N HIS A 162 12.03 19.12 -4.08
CA HIS A 162 11.27 18.70 -5.26
C HIS A 162 10.46 19.87 -5.82
N THR A 163 10.41 19.94 -7.14
CA THR A 163 9.41 20.74 -7.86
C THR A 163 8.13 19.93 -8.07
N VAL A 164 7.00 20.60 -8.31
CA VAL A 164 5.72 19.93 -8.62
C VAL A 164 5.84 19.04 -9.85
N LEU A 165 6.59 19.49 -10.87
CA LEU A 165 6.84 18.69 -12.07
C LEU A 165 7.63 17.42 -11.75
N THR A 166 8.75 17.53 -11.02
CA THR A 166 9.56 16.36 -10.64
C THR A 166 8.75 15.38 -9.80
N TRP A 167 8.00 15.87 -8.80
CA TRP A 167 7.14 15.04 -7.96
C TRP A 167 6.11 14.27 -8.80
N LEU A 168 5.35 14.95 -9.68
CA LEU A 168 4.34 14.29 -10.50
C LEU A 168 4.96 13.26 -11.46
N THR A 169 6.07 13.62 -12.11
CA THR A 169 6.76 12.69 -13.03
C THR A 169 7.30 11.47 -12.29
N ASP A 170 7.86 11.64 -11.09
CA ASP A 170 8.37 10.54 -10.28
C ASP A 170 7.23 9.66 -9.77
N THR A 171 6.13 10.25 -9.30
CA THR A 171 4.92 9.52 -8.88
C THR A 171 4.35 8.67 -10.03
N LEU A 172 4.25 9.23 -11.25
CA LEU A 172 3.78 8.47 -12.41
C LEU A 172 4.76 7.38 -12.82
N LYS A 173 6.07 7.66 -12.88
CA LYS A 173 7.10 6.64 -13.16
C LYS A 173 7.06 5.51 -12.14
N GLN A 174 6.96 5.83 -10.84
CA GLN A 174 6.86 4.83 -9.76
C GLN A 174 5.60 3.98 -9.92
N THR A 175 4.48 4.59 -10.27
CA THR A 175 3.22 3.87 -10.51
C THR A 175 3.34 2.90 -11.67
N VAL A 176 3.92 3.33 -12.80
CA VAL A 176 4.12 2.48 -13.98
C VAL A 176 5.06 1.31 -13.67
N VAL A 177 6.21 1.59 -13.05
CA VAL A 177 7.16 0.55 -12.65
C VAL A 177 6.51 -0.43 -11.67
N GLY A 178 5.77 0.08 -10.68
CA GLY A 178 5.04 -0.73 -9.71
C GLY A 178 3.98 -1.62 -10.35
N MET A 179 3.23 -1.12 -11.33
CA MET A 179 2.25 -1.90 -12.10
C MET A 179 2.93 -3.03 -12.89
N VAL A 180 4.03 -2.73 -13.59
CA VAL A 180 4.76 -3.75 -14.36
C VAL A 180 5.28 -4.84 -13.43
N LEU A 181 5.88 -4.48 -12.30
CA LEU A 181 6.37 -5.44 -11.30
C LEU A 181 5.23 -6.24 -10.67
N ASN A 182 4.09 -5.60 -10.37
CA ASN A 182 2.91 -6.27 -9.84
C ASN A 182 2.40 -7.34 -10.81
N LEU A 183 2.27 -7.01 -12.10
CA LEU A 183 1.81 -7.96 -13.11
C LEU A 183 2.84 -9.07 -13.36
N LEU A 184 4.13 -8.72 -13.43
CA LEU A 184 5.22 -9.69 -13.60
C LEU A 184 5.28 -10.70 -12.46
N MET A 185 4.92 -10.30 -11.24
CA MET A 185 4.84 -11.18 -10.08
C MET A 185 3.53 -11.99 -10.08
N MET A 186 2.40 -11.32 -10.27
CA MET A 186 1.09 -11.93 -10.04
C MET A 186 0.66 -12.89 -11.15
N VAL A 187 1.00 -12.63 -12.41
CA VAL A 187 0.61 -13.52 -13.52
C VAL A 187 1.22 -14.92 -13.38
N PRO A 188 2.55 -15.08 -13.18
CA PRO A 188 3.14 -16.39 -12.91
C PRO A 188 2.63 -17.01 -11.61
N LEU A 189 2.42 -16.21 -10.56
CA LEU A 189 1.91 -16.72 -9.29
C LEU A 189 0.54 -17.38 -9.46
N VAL A 190 -0.40 -16.70 -10.12
CA VAL A 190 -1.74 -17.25 -10.40
C VAL A 190 -1.64 -18.49 -11.30
N LEU A 191 -0.76 -18.49 -12.30
CA LEU A 191 -0.54 -19.67 -13.15
C LEU A 191 -0.03 -20.88 -12.35
N LEU A 192 0.92 -20.68 -11.43
CA LEU A 192 1.42 -21.74 -10.57
C LEU A 192 0.31 -22.29 -9.67
N LEU A 193 -0.47 -21.39 -9.04
CA LEU A 193 -1.58 -21.77 -8.18
C LEU A 193 -2.69 -22.55 -8.91
N ARG A 194 -2.95 -22.22 -10.18
CA ARG A 194 -3.98 -22.92 -10.98
C ARG A 194 -3.54 -24.29 -11.48
N ASN A 195 -2.26 -24.45 -11.83
CA ASN A 195 -1.80 -25.63 -12.56
C ASN A 195 -1.21 -26.74 -11.68
N LEU A 196 -0.74 -26.44 -10.47
CA LEU A 196 0.06 -27.39 -9.65
C LEU A 196 -0.71 -28.06 -8.49
N GLY A 197 -2.03 -27.91 -8.44
CA GLY A 197 -2.90 -28.64 -7.51
C GLY A 197 -2.52 -28.45 -6.03
N GLU A 198 -2.55 -29.52 -5.24
CA GLU A 198 -2.28 -29.47 -3.79
C GLU A 198 -0.86 -28.98 -3.44
N SER A 199 0.11 -29.19 -4.33
CA SER A 199 1.50 -28.77 -4.13
C SER A 199 1.80 -27.34 -4.57
N ALA A 200 0.82 -26.63 -5.14
CA ALA A 200 1.04 -25.32 -5.75
C ALA A 200 1.60 -24.26 -4.79
N TRP A 201 1.31 -24.38 -3.49
CA TRP A 201 1.84 -23.47 -2.47
C TRP A 201 3.37 -23.53 -2.35
N LEU A 202 4.00 -24.71 -2.52
CA LEU A 202 5.46 -24.87 -2.47
C LEU A 202 6.13 -24.16 -3.65
N TYR A 203 5.57 -24.34 -4.84
CA TYR A 203 6.09 -23.71 -6.05
C TYR A 203 5.84 -22.20 -6.06
N ALA A 204 4.67 -21.76 -5.58
CA ALA A 204 4.38 -20.35 -5.38
C ALA A 204 5.35 -19.71 -4.38
N TRP A 205 5.61 -20.37 -3.26
CA TRP A 205 6.60 -19.93 -2.27
C TRP A 205 8.01 -19.84 -2.87
N ALA A 206 8.48 -20.91 -3.53
CA ALA A 206 9.80 -20.92 -4.16
C ALA A 206 9.93 -19.83 -5.23
N PHE A 207 8.90 -19.65 -6.06
CA PHE A 207 8.84 -18.57 -7.05
C PHE A 207 8.94 -17.20 -6.38
N LEU A 208 8.14 -16.93 -5.34
CA LEU A 208 8.17 -15.64 -4.63
C LEU A 208 9.52 -15.38 -3.97
N THR A 209 10.14 -16.41 -3.38
CA THR A 209 11.50 -16.29 -2.81
C THR A 209 12.51 -15.91 -3.88
N VAL A 210 12.54 -16.63 -5.00
CA VAL A 210 13.44 -16.31 -6.12
C VAL A 210 13.14 -14.93 -6.69
N PHE A 211 11.88 -14.57 -6.86
CA PHE A 211 11.45 -13.28 -7.37
C PHE A 211 11.95 -12.13 -6.48
N VAL A 212 11.80 -12.24 -5.15
CA VAL A 212 12.29 -11.23 -4.21
C VAL A 212 13.82 -11.13 -4.20
N LEU A 213 14.53 -12.26 -4.28
CA LEU A 213 16.00 -12.26 -4.37
C LEU A 213 16.51 -11.63 -5.68
N VAL A 214 15.87 -11.93 -6.80
CA VAL A 214 16.20 -11.30 -8.08
C VAL A 214 15.89 -9.81 -8.02
N LEU A 215 14.73 -9.42 -7.48
CA LEU A 215 14.34 -8.03 -7.39
C LEU A 215 15.27 -7.23 -6.47
N SER A 216 15.78 -7.82 -5.38
CA SER A 216 16.74 -7.13 -4.49
C SER A 216 18.08 -6.85 -5.17
N MET A 217 18.50 -7.68 -6.13
CA MET A 217 19.68 -7.44 -6.97
C MET A 217 19.40 -6.45 -8.10
N VAL A 218 18.24 -6.58 -8.75
CA VAL A 218 17.83 -5.74 -9.89
C VAL A 218 17.49 -4.31 -9.46
N TYR A 219 16.91 -4.13 -8.27
CA TYR A 219 16.44 -2.84 -7.79
C TYR A 219 17.53 -1.75 -7.76
N PRO A 220 18.68 -1.91 -7.08
CA PRO A 220 19.70 -0.87 -7.03
C PRO A 220 20.34 -0.58 -8.40
N VAL A 221 20.45 -1.59 -9.27
CA VAL A 221 21.17 -1.48 -10.56
C VAL A 221 20.29 -0.92 -11.68
N TRP A 222 19.02 -1.32 -11.75
CA TRP A 222 18.14 -0.96 -12.88
C TRP A 222 16.95 -0.11 -12.49
N ILE A 223 16.40 -0.25 -11.28
CA ILE A 223 15.18 0.47 -10.89
C ILE A 223 15.54 1.83 -10.27
N SER A 224 16.47 1.86 -9.30
CA SER A 224 16.85 3.08 -8.61
C SER A 224 17.38 4.18 -9.56
N PRO A 225 18.18 3.88 -10.61
CA PRO A 225 18.65 4.90 -11.56
C PRO A 225 17.56 5.58 -12.38
N LEU A 226 16.35 5.01 -12.47
CA LEU A 226 15.21 5.64 -13.14
C LEU A 226 14.66 6.84 -12.36
N PHE A 227 14.96 6.89 -11.06
CA PHE A 227 14.50 7.92 -10.12
C PHE A 227 15.64 8.81 -9.64
N ASN A 228 16.85 8.28 -9.54
CA ASN A 228 17.99 8.96 -8.93
C ASN A 228 19.16 9.09 -9.91
N THR A 229 19.83 10.25 -9.88
CA THR A 229 21.09 10.44 -10.60
C THR A 229 22.24 9.98 -9.72
N PHE A 230 22.91 8.89 -10.12
CA PHE A 230 24.13 8.44 -9.47
C PHE A 230 25.34 9.18 -10.06
N LYS A 231 26.10 9.86 -9.20
CA LYS A 231 27.38 10.46 -9.56
C LYS A 231 28.48 9.73 -8.81
N PRO A 232 29.63 9.43 -9.44
CA PRO A 232 30.78 8.94 -8.70
C PRO A 232 31.13 9.98 -7.62
N LEU A 233 31.61 9.50 -6.47
CA LEU A 233 32.21 10.43 -5.51
C LEU A 233 33.37 11.14 -6.22
N PRO A 234 33.52 12.47 -6.03
CA PRO A 234 34.74 13.15 -6.43
C PRO A 234 35.94 12.42 -5.82
N GLU A 235 37.05 12.37 -6.56
CA GLU A 235 38.33 12.04 -5.94
C GLU A 235 38.55 13.06 -4.81
N GLY A 236 38.77 12.56 -3.59
CA GLY A 236 38.80 13.38 -2.38
C GLY A 236 40.05 14.25 -2.27
N GLU A 237 40.05 15.09 -1.23
CA GLU A 237 41.28 15.42 -0.49
C GLU A 237 41.65 14.28 0.47
#